data_AF-A0A933BYK3-F1
#
_entry.id   AF-A0A933BYK3-F1
#
_cell.length_a   1.000
_cell.length_b   1.000
_cell.length_c   1.000
_cell.angle_alpha   90.00
_cell.angle_beta   90.00
_cell.angle_gamma   90.00
#
_symmetry.space_group_name_H-M   'P 1'
#
loop_
_entity.id
_entity.type
_entity.pdbx_description
1 polymer ?
#
loop_
_entity_poly.entity_id
_entity_poly.type
_entity_poly.pdbx_seq_one_letter_code
_entity_poly.pdbx_strand_id
1 'polypeptide(L)' 'MRPLVAHCHLGLGALYPKVARLEQARAELSSAVELFRSMEMTLWLSQAEAALAKVE' A
#
# COMPACT_ATOMS: atom_id res chain seq x y z
N MET A 1 -15.15 2.22 -6.87
CA MET A 1 -15.18 0.92 -6.14
C MET A 1 -13.96 0.86 -5.21
N ARG A 2 -14.13 0.72 -3.89
CA ARG A 2 -13.05 0.84 -2.88
C ARG A 2 -11.91 -0.20 -2.97
N PRO A 3 -12.16 -1.50 -3.28
CA PRO A 3 -11.09 -2.49 -3.39
C PRO A 3 -10.10 -2.21 -4.52
N LEU A 4 -10.60 -1.75 -5.67
CA LEU A 4 -9.75 -1.42 -6.82
C LEU A 4 -8.79 -0.28 -6.49
N VAL A 5 -9.28 0.74 -5.78
CA VAL A 5 -8.46 1.88 -5.33
C VAL A 5 -7.38 1.41 -4.36
N ALA A 6 -7.70 0.54 -3.41
CA ALA A 6 -6.73 -0.03 -2.48
C ALA A 6 -5.61 -0.82 -3.21
N HIS A 7 -5.97 -1.60 -4.22
CA HIS A 7 -4.99 -2.31 -5.05
C HIS A 7 -4.13 -1.37 -5.90
N CYS A 8 -4.68 -0.28 -6.42
CA CYS A 8 -3.90 0.74 -7.12
C CYS A 8 -2.83 1.36 -6.20
N HIS A 9 -3.22 1.75 -4.99
CA HIS A 9 -2.29 2.28 -3.98
C HIS A 9 -1.20 1.26 -3.62
N LEU A 10 -1.55 -0.01 -3.41
CA LEU A 10 -0.57 -1.07 -3.14
C LEU A 10 0.43 -1.24 -4.30
N GLY A 11 -0.05 -1.21 -5.54
CA GLY A 11 0.78 -1.34 -6.74
C GLY A 11 1.74 -0.16 -6.92
N LEU A 12 1.25 1.08 -6.76
CA LEU A 12 2.06 2.29 -6.84
C LEU A 12 3.11 2.32 -5.71
N GLY A 13 2.69 1.98 -4.50
CA GLY A 13 3.55 1.84 -3.33
C GLY A 13 4.71 0.86 -3.51
N ALA A 14 4.49 -0.24 -4.23
CA ALA A 14 5.55 -1.20 -4.57
C ALA A 14 6.45 -0.75 -5.74
N LEU A 15 5.99 0.18 -6.57
CA LEU A 15 6.72 0.68 -7.74
C LEU A 15 7.64 1.85 -7.40
N TYR A 16 7.18 2.79 -6.58
CA TYR A 16 7.92 4.01 -6.24
C TYR A 16 9.33 3.81 -5.64
N PRO A 17 9.59 2.76 -4.82
CA PRO A 17 10.96 2.50 -4.33
C PRO A 17 11.96 2.22 -5.46
N LYS A 18 11.50 1.67 -6.60
CA LYS A 18 12.36 1.36 -7.75
C LYS A 18 12.88 2.60 -8.48
N VAL A 19 12.27 3.76 -8.23
CA VAL A 19 12.66 5.06 -8.79
C VAL A 19 13.13 6.03 -7.70
N ALA A 20 13.57 5.51 -6.55
CA ALA A 20 14.05 6.27 -5.39
C ALA A 20 13.03 7.27 -4.80
N ARG A 21 11.73 7.01 -4.98
CA ARG A 21 10.62 7.85 -4.49
C ARG A 21 10.01 7.28 -3.21
N LEU A 22 10.80 7.19 -2.15
CA LEU A 22 10.40 6.51 -0.90
C LEU A 22 9.24 7.20 -0.19
N GLU A 23 9.17 8.53 -0.19
CA GLU A 23 8.06 9.27 0.43
C GLU A 23 6.73 8.99 -0.27
N GLN A 24 6.71 9.00 -1.60
CA GLN A 24 5.51 8.64 -2.36
C GLN A 24 5.14 7.17 -2.15
N ALA A 25 6.12 6.28 -2.10
CA ALA A 25 5.88 4.87 -1.80
C ALA A 25 5.19 4.70 -0.43
N ARG A 26 5.68 5.39 0.60
CA ARG A 26 5.11 5.34 1.95
C ARG A 26 3.67 5.86 1.99
N ALA A 27 3.39 6.96 1.32
CA ALA A 27 2.04 7.55 1.27
C ALA A 27 1.02 6.62 0.60
N GLU A 28 1.39 6.01 -0.53
CA GLU A 28 0.53 5.06 -1.23
C GLU A 28 0.31 3.78 -0.41
N LEU A 29 1.37 3.21 0.17
CA LEU A 29 1.27 2.01 1.00
C LEU A 29 0.42 2.24 2.26
N SER A 30 0.56 3.40 2.93
CA SER A 30 -0.30 3.76 4.07
C SER A 30 -1.77 3.86 3.67
N SER A 31 -2.06 4.47 2.52
CA SER A 31 -3.43 4.57 1.99
C SER A 31 -4.02 3.19 1.68
N ALA A 32 -3.21 2.28 1.13
CA ALA A 32 -3.63 0.89 0.89
C ALA A 32 -3.95 0.15 2.21
N VAL A 33 -3.10 0.30 3.24
CA VAL A 33 -3.30 -0.28 4.57
C VAL A 33 -4.62 0.20 5.19
N GLU A 34 -4.88 1.51 5.19
CA GLU A 34 -6.12 2.08 5.74
C GLU A 34 -7.35 1.55 5.00
N LEU A 35 -7.30 1.48 3.66
CA LEU A 35 -8.39 0.97 2.87
C LEU A 35 -8.64 -0.52 3.13
N PHE A 36 -7.62 -1.37 3.13
CA PHE A 36 -7.78 -2.80 3.41
C PHE A 36 -8.28 -3.06 4.84
N ARG A 37 -7.79 -2.30 5.82
CA ARG A 37 -8.28 -2.34 7.21
C ARG A 37 -9.76 -1.95 7.28
N SER A 38 -10.17 -0.90 6.56
CA SER A 38 -11.57 -0.44 6.53
C SER A 38 -12.56 -1.41 5.86
N MET A 39 -12.04 -2.41 5.13
CA MET A 39 -12.82 -3.43 4.44
C MET A 39 -12.60 -4.83 5.05
N GLU A 40 -11.90 -4.93 6.18
CA GLU A 40 -11.56 -6.19 6.86
C GLU A 40 -10.87 -7.23 5.95
N MET A 41 -10.12 -6.75 4.94
CA MET A 41 -9.42 -7.59 3.97
C MET A 41 -8.05 -8.01 4.50
N THR A 42 -8.04 -8.92 5.46
CA THR A 42 -6.85 -9.33 6.24
C THR A 42 -5.66 -9.78 5.39
N LEU A 43 -5.87 -10.58 4.35
CA LEU A 43 -4.79 -11.05 3.47
C LEU A 43 -4.03 -9.88 2.83
N TRP A 44 -4.77 -8.93 2.28
CA TRP A 44 -4.20 -7.77 1.57
C TRP A 44 -3.66 -6.72 2.52
N LEU A 45 -4.26 -6.59 3.70
CA LEU A 45 -3.74 -5.78 4.80
C LEU A 45 -2.33 -6.22 5.19
N SER A 46 -2.14 -7.52 5.46
CA SER A 46 -0.81 -8.05 5.82
C SER A 46 0.23 -7.84 4.71
N GLN A 47 -0.18 -7.95 3.44
CA GLN A 47 0.72 -7.68 2.31
C GLN A 47 1.09 -6.19 2.21
N ALA A 48 0.14 -5.29 2.43
CA ALA A 48 0.37 -3.85 2.40
C ALA A 48 1.26 -3.39 3.57
N GLU A 49 1.06 -3.93 4.77
CA GLU A 49 1.90 -3.66 5.95
C GLU A 49 3.34 -4.17 5.73
N ALA A 50 3.52 -5.37 5.16
CA ALA A 50 4.84 -5.90 4.82
C ALA A 50 5.55 -5.10 3.72
N ALA A 51 4.81 -4.51 2.79
CA ALA A 51 5.36 -3.60 1.79
C ALA A 51 5.76 -2.26 2.43
N LEU A 52 4.94 -1.71 3.31
CA LEU A 52 5.21 -0.45 4.02
C LEU A 52 6.49 -0.55 4.86
N ALA A 53 6.66 -1.66 5.58
CA ALA A 53 7.86 -1.93 6.38
C ALA A 53 9.17 -2.04 5.57
N LYS A 54 9.10 -2.24 4.24
CA LYS A 54 10.29 -2.27 3.37
C LYS A 54 10.70 -0.89 2.86
N VAL A 55 9.85 0.11 3.02
CA VAL A 55 10.07 1.49 2.55
C VAL A 55 10.27 2.46 3.72
N GLU A 56 10.05 1.99 4.95
CA GLU A 56 10.35 2.71 6.19
C GLU A 56 11.82 2.63 6.58
#